data_AF-A0A6P0HVC0-F1
#
_entry.id   AF-A0A6P0HVC0-F1
#
_cell.length_a   1.000
_cell.length_b   1.000
_cell.length_c   1.000
_cell.angle_alpha   90.00
_cell.angle_beta   90.00
_cell.angle_gamma   90.00
#
_symmetry.space_group_name_H-M   'P 1'
#
loop_
_entity.id
_entity.type
_entity.pdbx_description
1 polymer ?
#
loop_
_entity_poly.entity_id
_entity_poly.type
_entity_poly.pdbx_seq_one_letter_code
_entity_poly.pdbx_strand_id
1 'polypeptide(L)'
;MKIPNPKLAKIDIRKLRDYCLNPEHSEGKHKARLFESILGMTANDAEALRNILLEVVNNYNAQPGRIDGSGQRYTLDFVLEWNNKSATIRSG
;
A
#
# COMPACT_ATOMS: atom_id res chain seq x y z
N MET A 1 14.62 -2.28 -9.40
CA MET A 1 15.63 -1.41 -8.74
C MET A 1 15.11 -1.01 -7.36
N LYS A 2 15.95 -0.50 -6.44
CA LYS A 2 15.46 0.07 -5.18
C LYS A 2 14.85 1.45 -5.38
N ILE A 3 13.85 1.81 -4.56
CA ILE A 3 13.36 3.20 -4.50
C ILE A 3 14.49 4.08 -3.92
N PRO A 4 14.78 5.25 -4.50
CA PRO A 4 15.75 6.18 -3.94
C PRO A 4 15.34 6.67 -2.55
N ASN A 5 16.31 6.75 -1.62
CA ASN A 5 16.10 7.26 -0.25
C ASN A 5 14.89 6.65 0.48
N PRO A 6 14.75 5.30 0.55
CA PRO A 6 13.53 4.65 1.03
C PRO A 6 13.24 4.94 2.51
N LYS A 7 14.28 5.28 3.30
CA LYS A 7 14.16 5.73 4.70
C LYS A 7 13.42 7.07 4.86
N LEU A 8 13.32 7.87 3.81
CA LEU A 8 12.58 9.14 3.80
C LEU A 8 11.14 8.99 3.28
N ALA A 9 10.71 7.76 2.97
CA ALA A 9 9.37 7.50 2.46
C ALA A 9 8.30 7.98 3.45
N LYS A 10 7.30 8.67 2.93
CA LYS A 10 6.13 9.13 3.70
C LYS A 10 4.90 8.45 3.16
N ILE A 11 4.20 7.73 4.04
CA ILE A 11 2.90 7.13 3.74
C ILE A 11 1.89 7.82 4.65
N ASP A 12 1.02 8.63 4.05
CA ASP A 12 -0.05 9.33 4.75
C ASP A 12 -1.09 8.31 5.23
N ILE A 13 -1.27 8.22 6.53
CA ILE A 13 -2.23 7.29 7.14
C ILE A 13 -3.66 7.52 6.63
N ARG A 14 -4.03 8.75 6.28
CA ARG A 14 -5.36 9.08 5.74
C ARG A 14 -5.61 8.41 4.39
N LYS A 15 -4.59 8.26 3.55
CA LYS A 15 -4.72 7.56 2.27
C LYS A 15 -5.02 6.07 2.48
N LEU A 16 -4.55 5.48 3.58
CA LEU A 16 -4.85 4.10 3.92
C LEU A 16 -6.20 3.98 4.62
N ARG A 17 -6.38 4.69 5.74
CA ARG A 17 -7.56 4.60 6.61
C ARG A 17 -8.81 5.17 5.96
N ASP A 18 -8.71 6.39 5.42
CA ASP A 18 -9.88 7.18 5.01
C ASP A 18 -10.24 6.94 3.53
N TYR A 19 -9.33 6.32 2.75
CA TYR A 19 -9.52 5.98 1.33
C TYR A 19 -9.40 4.48 1.04
N CYS A 20 -8.22 3.86 1.16
CA CYS A 20 -8.00 2.47 0.70
C CYS A 20 -8.78 1.42 1.50
N LEU A 21 -8.91 1.61 2.81
CA LEU A 21 -9.55 0.67 3.76
C LEU A 21 -10.92 1.18 4.24
N ASN A 22 -11.44 2.24 3.60
CA ASN A 22 -12.72 2.84 3.94
C ASN A 22 -13.84 2.32 3.02
N PRO A 23 -14.79 1.50 3.53
CA PRO A 23 -15.91 0.99 2.74
C PRO A 23 -16.91 2.08 2.32
N GLU A 24 -16.92 3.23 3.01
CA GLU A 24 -17.80 4.37 2.73
C GLU A 24 -17.21 5.36 1.71
N HIS A 25 -15.93 5.22 1.35
CA HIS A 25 -15.31 6.13 0.40
C HIS A 25 -15.87 5.90 -1.01
N SER A 26 -16.36 6.95 -1.67
CA SER A 26 -16.97 6.90 -3.01
C SER A 26 -16.17 6.05 -4.03
N GLU A 27 -14.87 6.34 -4.15
CA GLU A 27 -13.92 5.64 -5.02
C GLU A 27 -13.18 4.47 -4.33
N GLY A 28 -12.76 4.65 -3.07
CA GLY A 28 -11.92 3.71 -2.32
C GLY A 28 -12.63 2.43 -1.87
N LYS A 29 -13.96 2.45 -1.75
CA LYS A 29 -14.78 1.32 -1.25
C LYS A 29 -14.48 -0.03 -1.90
N HIS A 30 -14.16 -0.05 -3.20
CA HIS A 30 -13.87 -1.29 -3.91
C HIS A 30 -12.54 -1.92 -3.45
N LYS A 31 -11.57 -1.09 -3.04
CA LYS A 31 -10.31 -1.56 -2.44
C LYS A 31 -10.57 -2.06 -1.02
N ALA A 32 -11.34 -1.31 -0.25
CA ALA A 32 -11.69 -1.69 1.12
C ALA A 32 -12.36 -3.07 1.16
N ARG A 33 -13.33 -3.32 0.26
CA ARG A 33 -13.97 -4.62 0.10
C ARG A 33 -12.99 -5.75 -0.23
N LEU A 34 -12.01 -5.52 -1.10
CA LEU A 34 -11.01 -6.53 -1.44
C LEU A 34 -10.05 -6.80 -0.28
N PHE A 35 -9.60 -5.77 0.43
CA PHE A 35 -8.77 -5.92 1.63
C PHE A 35 -9.51 -6.71 2.71
N GLU A 36 -10.76 -6.37 2.98
CA GLU A 36 -11.59 -7.07 3.96
C GLU A 36 -11.86 -8.51 3.52
N SER A 37 -12.24 -8.75 2.26
CA SER A 37 -12.58 -10.10 1.80
C SER A 37 -11.36 -11.03 1.76
N ILE A 38 -10.22 -10.54 1.27
CA ILE A 38 -9.03 -11.36 1.02
C ILE A 38 -8.17 -11.48 2.28
N LEU A 39 -8.03 -10.40 3.05
CA LEU A 39 -7.11 -10.33 4.18
C LEU A 39 -7.84 -10.11 5.52
N GLY A 40 -9.08 -9.63 5.51
CA GLY A 40 -9.78 -9.22 6.73
C GLY A 40 -9.26 -7.90 7.30
N MET A 41 -8.55 -7.09 6.49
CA MET A 41 -8.07 -5.78 6.92
C MET A 41 -9.16 -4.73 6.75
N THR A 42 -9.30 -3.88 7.76
CA THR A 42 -10.25 -2.77 7.83
C THR A 42 -9.53 -1.46 8.11
N ALA A 43 -10.24 -0.34 8.18
CA ALA A 43 -9.67 0.95 8.54
C ALA A 43 -8.91 0.94 9.90
N ASN A 44 -9.27 0.03 10.82
CA ASN A 44 -8.57 -0.13 12.10
C ASN A 44 -7.14 -0.67 11.94
N ASP A 45 -6.85 -1.36 10.83
CA ASP A 45 -5.56 -1.98 10.55
C ASP A 45 -4.63 -1.06 9.74
N ALA A 46 -5.03 0.20 9.51
CA ALA A 46 -4.33 1.12 8.62
C ALA A 46 -2.88 1.42 9.06
N GLU A 47 -2.61 1.53 10.37
CA GLU A 47 -1.24 1.74 10.87
C GLU A 47 -0.38 0.49 10.67
N ALA A 48 -0.96 -0.71 10.81
CA ALA A 48 -0.24 -1.94 10.52
C ALA A 48 0.13 -2.03 9.03
N LEU A 49 -0.83 -1.73 8.13
CA LEU A 49 -0.55 -1.67 6.69
C LEU A 49 0.52 -0.63 6.37
N ARG A 50 0.50 0.53 7.05
CA ARG A 50 1.51 1.59 6.88
C ARG A 50 2.90 1.09 7.21
N ASN A 51 3.07 0.41 8.35
CA ASN A 51 4.36 -0.12 8.78
C ASN A 51 4.88 -1.18 7.80
N ILE A 52 4.01 -2.10 7.35
CA ILE A 52 4.36 -3.10 6.33
C ILE A 52 4.84 -2.42 5.04
N LEU A 53 4.11 -1.40 4.56
CA LEU A 53 4.49 -0.70 3.34
C LEU A 53 5.83 0.05 3.49
N LEU A 54 6.12 0.63 4.66
CA LEU A 54 7.43 1.25 4.93
C LEU A 54 8.55 0.22 4.89
N GLU A 55 8.35 -0.98 5.44
CA GLU A 55 9.32 -2.07 5.34
C GLU A 55 9.50 -2.54 3.90
N VAL A 56 8.40 -2.71 3.16
CA VAL A 56 8.42 -3.12 1.75
C VAL A 56 9.22 -2.14 0.91
N VAL A 57 9.03 -0.82 1.09
CA VAL A 57 9.76 0.22 0.36
C VAL A 57 11.29 0.11 0.58
N ASN A 58 11.73 -0.33 1.75
CA ASN A 58 13.15 -0.54 2.04
C ASN A 58 13.68 -1.87 1.45
N ASN A 59 12.86 -2.92 1.49
CA ASN A 59 13.33 -4.30 1.28
C ASN A 59 13.05 -4.85 -0.13
N TYR A 60 12.11 -4.29 -0.87
CA TYR A 60 11.70 -4.82 -2.18
C TYR A 60 12.28 -4.02 -3.34
N ASN A 61 12.37 -4.68 -4.49
CA ASN A 61 12.68 -4.01 -5.75
C ASN A 61 11.39 -3.42 -6.32
N ALA A 62 11.45 -2.14 -6.69
CA ALA A 62 10.42 -1.46 -7.44
C ALA A 62 10.69 -1.50 -8.96
N GLN A 63 9.61 -1.40 -9.71
CA GLN A 63 9.59 -1.15 -11.14
C GLN A 63 9.43 0.36 -11.39
N PRO A 64 10.36 1.01 -12.10
CA PRO A 64 10.18 2.40 -12.49
C PRO A 64 9.05 2.51 -13.51
N GLY A 65 8.15 3.47 -13.30
CA GLY A 65 7.03 3.77 -14.18
C GLY A 65 7.24 5.06 -14.97
N ARG A 66 6.14 5.79 -15.19
CA ARG A 66 6.16 7.09 -15.85
C ARG A 66 6.92 8.14 -15.03
N ILE A 67 7.67 8.99 -15.72
CA ILE A 67 8.17 10.27 -15.21
C ILE A 67 7.17 11.35 -15.61
N ASP A 68 6.70 12.13 -14.65
CA ASP A 68 5.84 13.30 -14.87
C ASP A 68 6.34 14.50 -14.05
N GLY A 69 5.59 15.62 -14.05
CA GLY A 69 5.99 16.84 -13.33
C GLY A 69 6.13 16.66 -11.81
N SER A 70 5.66 15.54 -11.25
CA SER A 70 5.82 15.17 -9.84
C SER A 70 7.01 14.24 -9.59
N GLY A 71 7.79 13.92 -10.63
CA GLY A 71 8.97 13.05 -10.57
C GLY A 71 8.72 11.64 -11.13
N GLN A 72 9.54 10.69 -10.69
CA GLN A 72 9.51 9.30 -11.13
C GLN A 72 8.52 8.49 -10.29
N ARG A 73 7.55 7.83 -10.93
CA ARG A 73 6.68 6.84 -10.26
C ARG A 73 7.39 5.51 -10.09
N TYR A 74 7.07 4.81 -9.01
CA TYR A 74 7.59 3.48 -8.72
C TYR A 74 6.46 2.56 -8.30
N THR A 75 6.44 1.35 -8.86
CA THR A 75 5.47 0.31 -8.51
C THR A 75 6.18 -0.84 -7.79
N LEU A 76 5.59 -1.31 -6.70
CA LEU A 76 6.05 -2.43 -5.89
C LEU A 76 4.98 -3.52 -5.89
N ASP A 77 5.36 -4.74 -6.25
CA ASP A 77 4.55 -5.93 -6.08
C ASP A 77 5.15 -6.79 -4.97
N PHE A 78 4.34 -7.16 -3.98
CA PHE A 78 4.78 -7.97 -2.84
C PHE A 78 3.64 -8.83 -2.30
N VAL A 79 3.97 -9.94 -1.64
CA VAL A 79 2.99 -10.74 -0.90
C VAL A 79 2.84 -10.12 0.48
N LEU A 80 1.60 -9.80 0.85
CA LEU A 80 1.24 -9.38 2.20
C LEU A 80 0.58 -10.54 2.92
N GLU A 81 1.13 -10.91 4.06
CA GLU A 81 0.58 -11.93 4.96
C GLU A 81 -0.10 -11.26 6.15
N TRP A 82 -1.31 -11.70 6.47
CA TRP A 82 -2.13 -11.13 7.54
C TRP A 82 -3.09 -12.19 8.10
N ASN A 83 -3.02 -12.49 9.40
CA ASN A 83 -3.92 -13.44 10.08
C ASN A 83 -4.14 -14.76 9.32
N ASN A 84 -3.04 -15.45 8.94
CA ASN A 84 -3.04 -16.69 8.15
C ASN A 84 -3.65 -16.58 6.75
N LYS A 85 -3.86 -15.36 6.25
CA LYS A 85 -4.24 -15.07 4.87
C LYS A 85 -3.08 -14.40 4.16
N SER A 86 -3.06 -14.50 2.84
CA SER A 86 -2.02 -13.89 2.01
C SER A 86 -2.61 -13.34 0.72
N ALA A 87 -2.11 -12.20 0.27
CA ALA A 87 -2.49 -11.62 -1.01
C ALA A 87 -1.29 -10.96 -1.69
N THR A 88 -1.22 -11.02 -3.02
CA THR A 88 -0.30 -10.17 -3.78
C THR A 88 -0.85 -8.75 -3.86
N ILE A 89 -0.10 -7.78 -3.35
CA ILE A 89 -0.45 -6.37 -3.33
C ILE A 89 0.47 -5.60 -4.27
N ARG A 90 -0.13 -4.69 -5.06
CA ARG A 90 0.57 -3.69 -5.87
C ARG A 90 0.42 -2.31 -5.24
N SER A 91 1.54 -1.62 -5.01
CA SER A 91 1.60 -0.25 -4.50
C SER A 91 2.41 0.64 -5.46
N GLY A 92 1.88 1.78 -5.90
CA GLY A 92 2.56 2.70 -6.83
C GLY A 92 1.66 3.82 -7.34
#